data_AF-A0A9D7TR19-F1
#
_entry.id   AF-A0A9D7TR19-F1
#
_cell.length_a   1.000
_cell.length_b   1.000
_cell.length_c   1.000
_cell.angle_alpha   90.00
_cell.angle_beta   90.00
_cell.angle_gamma   90.00
#
_symmetry.space_group_name_H-M   'P 1'
#
loop_
_entity.id
_entity.type
_entity.pdbx_description
1 polymer ?
#
loop_
_entity_poly.entity_id
_entity_poly.type
_entity_poly.pdbx_seq_one_letter_code
_entity_poly.pdbx_strand_id
1 'polypeptide(L)'
;MKNKKTGEIKNFAFADYMKNLSSISEDWETIEQIKTEPLIKETKISHFEITDFSNNDKTDLFLDDPKPRLMVPIYKPLYEAIPGVRVVNDSIFVYDTISVPTFKDSFNIVKSLKEVLKRDETYYDIIWDKDFINILKDVIKPLKDAAAKDKVPMTVVVSGIDAAKAQLLAIESGLDAEYLTTDEKLLKTIMRSNPGIVLWKNGILVQKWHYKKLPTWEQIKNDFLK
;
A
#
# COMPACT_ATOMS: atom_id res chain seq x y z
N MET A 1 9.41 -41.34 -12.16
CA MET A 1 10.79 -41.33 -12.74
C MET A 1 10.70 -41.63 -14.23
N LYS A 2 11.65 -41.16 -15.04
CA LYS A 2 11.68 -41.42 -16.50
C LYS A 2 12.90 -42.27 -16.87
N ASN A 3 12.70 -43.33 -17.65
CA ASN A 3 13.79 -44.20 -18.10
C ASN A 3 14.61 -43.53 -19.22
N LYS A 4 15.95 -43.59 -19.14
CA LYS A 4 16.86 -42.93 -20.09
C LYS A 4 16.90 -43.57 -21.48
N LYS A 5 16.48 -44.83 -21.64
CA LYS A 5 16.55 -45.57 -22.91
C LYS A 5 15.21 -45.69 -23.63
N THR A 6 14.10 -45.77 -22.91
CA THR A 6 12.77 -46.03 -23.51
C THR A 6 11.78 -44.88 -23.36
N GLY A 7 12.08 -43.86 -22.55
CA GLY A 7 11.21 -42.71 -22.33
C GLY A 7 9.93 -42.99 -21.53
N GLU A 8 9.76 -44.23 -21.04
CA GLU A 8 8.61 -44.65 -20.23
C GLU A 8 8.61 -43.95 -18.85
N ILE A 9 7.43 -43.55 -18.39
CA ILE A 9 7.22 -42.87 -17.10
C ILE A 9 6.56 -43.85 -16.14
N LYS A 10 7.26 -44.21 -15.06
CA LYS A 10 6.71 -45.04 -13.98
C LYS A 10 6.81 -44.33 -12.64
N ASN A 11 5.76 -44.49 -11.83
CA ASN A 11 5.72 -44.07 -10.43
C ASN A 11 6.17 -45.24 -9.56
N PHE A 12 7.30 -45.08 -8.86
CA PHE A 12 7.81 -46.06 -7.91
C PHE A 12 7.41 -45.64 -6.50
N ALA A 13 6.89 -46.59 -5.71
CA ALA A 13 6.65 -46.39 -4.29
C ALA A 13 7.97 -46.27 -3.53
N PHE A 14 8.03 -45.40 -2.54
CA PHE A 14 9.27 -45.00 -1.86
C PHE A 14 10.04 -46.18 -1.22
N ALA A 15 9.32 -47.20 -0.74
CA ALA A 15 9.91 -48.37 -0.10
C ALA A 15 10.71 -49.26 -1.07
N ASP A 16 10.29 -49.37 -2.32
CA ASP A 16 10.96 -50.19 -3.34
C ASP A 16 12.15 -49.46 -3.99
N TYR A 17 12.09 -48.12 -4.04
CA TYR A 17 13.18 -47.26 -4.50
C TYR A 17 14.43 -47.40 -3.59
N MET A 18 14.22 -47.48 -2.28
CA MET A 18 15.30 -47.60 -1.29
C MET A 18 16.00 -48.97 -1.34
N LYS A 19 15.30 -50.05 -1.73
CA LYS A 19 15.87 -51.40 -1.82
C LYS A 19 16.76 -51.62 -3.04
N ASN A 20 16.47 -50.92 -4.14
CA ASN A 20 17.14 -51.10 -5.43
C ASN A 20 17.83 -49.79 -5.91
N LEU A 21 18.32 -49.00 -4.96
CA LEU A 21 18.86 -47.66 -5.18
C LEU A 21 20.00 -47.62 -6.22
N SER A 22 20.84 -48.66 -6.23
CA SER A 22 22.02 -48.75 -7.10
C SER A 22 21.69 -49.07 -8.56
N SER A 23 20.61 -49.83 -8.81
CA SER A 23 20.20 -50.23 -10.17
C SER A 23 19.21 -49.25 -10.81
N ILE A 24 18.48 -48.49 -10.00
CA ILE A 24 17.49 -47.51 -10.49
C ILE A 24 18.17 -46.20 -10.89
N SER A 25 19.27 -45.80 -10.24
CA SER A 25 19.96 -44.53 -10.51
C SER A 25 20.74 -44.50 -11.83
N GLU A 26 21.18 -45.66 -12.36
CA GLU A 26 21.86 -45.73 -13.66
C GLU A 26 20.89 -45.51 -14.83
N ASP A 27 19.69 -46.11 -14.79
CA ASP A 27 18.76 -46.12 -15.92
C ASP A 27 17.59 -45.11 -15.79
N TRP A 28 17.39 -44.46 -14.63
CA TRP A 28 16.23 -43.57 -14.40
C TRP A 28 16.63 -42.22 -13.83
N GLU A 29 16.16 -41.16 -14.48
CA GLU A 29 16.30 -39.78 -13.99
C GLU A 29 15.04 -39.32 -13.24
N THR A 30 15.27 -38.65 -12.12
CA THR A 30 14.23 -37.89 -11.42
C THR A 30 13.91 -36.69 -12.28
N ILE A 31 12.72 -36.70 -12.88
CA ILE A 31 12.21 -35.54 -13.62
C ILE A 31 11.98 -34.44 -12.59
N GLU A 32 12.68 -33.32 -12.75
CA GLU A 32 12.37 -32.10 -11.98
C GLU A 32 10.90 -31.75 -12.17
N GLN A 33 10.29 -31.32 -11.07
CA GLN A 33 8.91 -30.89 -10.93
C GLN A 33 8.39 -30.28 -12.23
N ILE A 34 7.46 -30.96 -12.91
CA ILE A 34 6.70 -30.34 -14.00
C ILE A 34 5.88 -29.24 -13.34
N LYS A 35 6.42 -28.02 -13.34
CA LYS A 35 5.65 -26.82 -13.03
C LYS A 35 4.71 -26.64 -14.19
N THR A 36 3.49 -27.17 -14.06
CA THR A 36 2.40 -26.79 -14.95
C THR A 36 2.30 -25.28 -14.89
N GLU A 37 2.49 -24.61 -16.01
CA GLU A 37 2.13 -23.21 -16.12
C GLU A 37 0.64 -23.10 -15.72
N PRO A 38 0.27 -22.14 -14.84
CA PRO A 38 -1.11 -22.00 -14.39
C PRO A 38 -2.03 -21.87 -15.60
N LEU A 39 -3.10 -22.68 -15.63
CA LEU A 39 -4.01 -22.82 -16.77
C LEU A 39 -4.73 -21.50 -17.13
N ILE A 40 -4.72 -20.54 -16.20
CA ILE A 40 -5.15 -19.18 -16.42
C ILE A 40 -3.87 -18.34 -16.46
N LYS A 41 -3.50 -17.86 -17.65
CA LYS A 41 -2.54 -16.74 -17.75
C LYS A 41 -3.05 -15.66 -16.82
N GLU A 42 -2.28 -15.30 -15.79
CA GLU A 42 -2.60 -14.16 -14.95
C GLU A 42 -2.83 -12.96 -15.87
N THR A 43 -4.07 -12.49 -15.94
CA THR A 43 -4.36 -11.24 -16.60
C THR A 43 -3.63 -10.18 -15.79
N LYS A 44 -2.65 -9.51 -16.38
CA LYS A 44 -1.83 -8.45 -15.73
C LYS A 44 -2.64 -7.38 -14.99
N ILE A 45 -3.94 -7.30 -15.28
CA ILE A 45 -4.91 -6.35 -14.73
C ILE A 45 -5.41 -6.76 -13.32
N SER A 46 -5.26 -8.02 -12.88
CA SER A 46 -5.72 -8.47 -11.55
C SER A 46 -4.87 -7.96 -10.38
N HIS A 47 -3.72 -7.32 -10.64
CA HIS A 47 -2.78 -6.86 -9.62
C HIS A 47 -2.75 -5.33 -9.45
N PHE A 48 -3.61 -4.60 -10.17
CA PHE A 48 -3.66 -3.15 -10.08
C PHE A 48 -4.79 -2.76 -9.13
N GLU A 49 -4.51 -2.79 -7.83
CA GLU A 49 -5.45 -2.42 -6.77
C GLU A 49 -4.89 -1.23 -5.99
N ILE A 50 -5.55 -0.08 -6.11
CA ILE A 50 -5.23 1.12 -5.33
C ILE A 50 -6.37 1.32 -4.34
N THR A 51 -6.05 1.28 -3.05
CA THR A 51 -7.02 1.44 -1.97
C THR A 51 -6.77 2.71 -1.19
N ASP A 52 -7.77 3.17 -0.43
CA ASP A 52 -7.50 4.08 0.68
C ASP A 52 -6.96 3.32 1.90
N PHE A 53 -6.54 4.04 2.94
CA PHE A 53 -6.08 3.41 4.18
C PHE A 53 -7.18 2.73 5.00
N SER A 54 -8.45 2.88 4.59
CA SER A 54 -9.59 2.14 5.16
C SER A 54 -9.94 0.90 4.33
N ASN A 55 -9.09 0.55 3.35
CA ASN A 55 -9.23 -0.58 2.45
C ASN A 55 -10.44 -0.50 1.50
N ASN A 56 -10.93 0.72 1.20
CA ASN A 56 -11.88 0.92 0.12
C ASN A 56 -11.13 1.00 -1.21
N ASP A 57 -11.63 0.31 -2.22
CA ASP A 57 -11.07 0.35 -3.56
C ASP A 57 -11.29 1.73 -4.21
N LYS A 58 -10.21 2.27 -4.79
CA LYS A 58 -10.14 3.57 -5.47
C LYS A 58 -9.53 3.44 -6.88
N THR A 59 -9.39 2.22 -7.37
CA THR A 59 -8.79 1.90 -8.67
C THR A 59 -9.53 2.56 -9.82
N ASP A 60 -10.86 2.59 -9.75
CA ASP A 60 -11.74 3.17 -10.78
C ASP A 60 -11.43 4.65 -11.04
N LEU A 61 -10.92 5.37 -10.03
CA LEU A 61 -10.52 6.76 -10.21
C LEU A 61 -9.42 6.92 -11.26
N PHE A 62 -8.61 5.89 -11.51
CA PHE A 62 -7.52 5.90 -12.49
C PHE A 62 -7.91 5.25 -13.81
N LEU A 63 -8.76 4.23 -13.79
CA LEU A 63 -9.12 3.44 -14.98
C LEU A 63 -10.35 3.97 -15.72
N ASP A 64 -11.36 4.44 -14.99
CA ASP A 64 -12.66 4.78 -15.58
C ASP A 64 -12.82 6.28 -15.87
N ASP A 65 -12.06 7.16 -15.21
CA ASP A 65 -12.18 8.60 -15.42
C ASP A 65 -11.56 9.02 -16.78
N PRO A 66 -12.35 9.57 -17.72
CA PRO A 66 -11.81 10.10 -18.98
C PRO A 66 -10.96 11.35 -18.77
N LYS A 67 -11.08 12.02 -17.61
CA LYS A 67 -10.36 13.26 -17.32
C LYS A 67 -8.88 12.99 -17.02
N PRO A 68 -8.01 13.97 -17.33
CA PRO A 68 -6.63 13.88 -16.92
C PRO A 68 -6.49 13.99 -15.40
N ARG A 69 -5.55 13.24 -14.84
CA ARG A 69 -5.19 13.29 -13.42
C ARG A 69 -3.71 13.01 -13.19
N LEU A 70 -3.15 13.60 -12.16
CA LEU A 70 -1.76 13.39 -11.77
C LEU A 70 -1.70 12.39 -10.61
N MET A 71 -0.77 11.46 -10.70
CA MET A 71 -0.45 10.50 -9.65
C MET A 71 1.00 10.69 -9.22
N VAL A 72 1.23 10.80 -7.91
CA VAL A 72 2.57 10.87 -7.32
C VAL A 72 2.86 9.55 -6.61
N PRO A 73 3.49 8.57 -7.29
CA PRO A 73 3.89 7.31 -6.68
C PRO A 73 5.10 7.48 -5.73
N ILE A 74 4.96 6.96 -4.50
CA ILE A 74 6.01 6.97 -3.46
C ILE A 74 6.06 5.58 -2.81
N TYR A 75 6.93 4.70 -3.30
CA TYR A 75 6.90 3.30 -2.87
C TYR A 75 7.58 3.04 -1.51
N LYS A 76 8.46 3.95 -1.07
CA LYS A 76 9.17 3.91 0.23
C LYS A 76 9.56 5.34 0.62
N PRO A 77 8.74 6.05 1.41
CA PRO A 77 9.12 7.37 1.89
C PRO A 77 10.26 7.21 2.92
N LEU A 78 11.21 8.14 2.90
CA LEU A 78 12.40 8.10 3.76
C LEU A 78 12.08 8.80 5.09
N TYR A 79 12.18 8.07 6.20
CA TYR A 79 11.98 8.60 7.55
C TYR A 79 12.82 7.85 8.57
N GLU A 80 13.13 8.53 9.67
CA GLU A 80 13.71 7.96 10.88
C GLU A 80 12.62 7.86 11.96
N ALA A 81 12.58 6.73 12.66
CA ALA A 81 11.63 6.47 13.74
C ALA A 81 12.39 6.47 15.07
N ILE A 82 12.18 7.50 15.89
CA ILE A 82 12.80 7.61 17.20
C ILE A 82 11.84 7.02 18.24
N PRO A 83 12.24 5.98 19.00
CA PRO A 83 11.38 5.39 20.01
C PRO A 83 11.19 6.37 21.19
N GLY A 84 9.94 6.62 21.55
CA GLY A 84 9.52 7.38 22.71
C GLY A 84 8.57 6.55 23.58
N VAL A 85 8.57 6.80 24.89
CA VAL A 85 7.61 6.17 25.81
C VAL A 85 6.53 7.19 26.13
N ARG A 86 5.27 6.86 25.84
CA ARG A 86 4.13 7.67 26.27
C ARG A 86 3.23 6.85 27.19
N VAL A 87 2.92 7.42 28.34
CA VAL A 87 1.92 6.85 29.27
C VAL A 87 0.54 7.15 28.72
N VAL A 88 -0.21 6.11 28.35
CA VAL A 88 -1.61 6.22 27.94
C VAL A 88 -2.49 5.77 29.11
N ASN A 89 -3.41 6.66 29.52
CA ASN A 89 -4.36 6.40 30.60
C ASN A 89 -5.68 5.98 29.98
N ASP A 90 -6.07 4.71 30.15
CA ASP A 90 -7.39 4.23 29.74
C ASP A 90 -8.34 4.24 30.95
N SER A 91 -9.56 4.74 30.77
CA SER A 91 -10.53 4.91 31.86
C SER A 91 -11.63 3.86 31.76
N ILE A 92 -11.68 2.93 32.73
CA ILE A 92 -12.76 1.95 32.82
C ILE A 92 -13.89 2.55 33.66
N PHE A 93 -15.09 2.60 33.06
CA PHE A 93 -16.30 3.05 33.74
C PHE A 93 -17.14 1.84 34.16
N VAL A 94 -17.65 1.87 35.39
CA VAL A 94 -18.68 0.93 35.85
C VAL A 94 -20.00 1.67 35.93
N TYR A 95 -21.05 0.99 35.49
CA TYR A 95 -22.42 1.46 35.60
C TYR A 95 -23.06 0.68 36.73
N ASP A 96 -23.37 1.35 37.83
CA ASP A 96 -24.15 0.76 38.91
C ASP A 96 -25.59 1.29 38.86
N THR A 97 -26.55 0.41 39.11
CA THR A 97 -27.97 0.75 39.04
C THR A 97 -28.52 0.82 40.46
N ILE A 98 -28.82 2.04 40.93
CA ILE A 98 -29.44 2.23 42.23
C ILE A 98 -30.96 2.32 42.01
N SER A 99 -31.70 1.39 42.61
CA SER A 99 -33.17 1.43 42.63
C SER A 99 -33.64 2.44 43.67
N VAL A 100 -34.38 3.46 43.26
CA VAL A 100 -34.96 4.47 44.17
C VAL A 100 -36.35 3.99 44.60
N PRO A 101 -36.58 3.63 45.87
CA PRO A 101 -37.83 3.00 46.31
C PRO A 101 -39.06 3.93 46.28
N THR A 102 -38.87 5.22 45.99
CA THR A 102 -39.92 6.24 46.07
C THR A 102 -40.70 6.44 44.77
N PHE A 103 -40.18 5.98 43.62
CA PHE A 103 -40.87 6.05 42.33
C PHE A 103 -40.80 4.69 41.64
N LYS A 104 -41.97 4.05 41.51
CA LYS A 104 -42.18 2.88 40.66
C LYS A 104 -41.82 3.31 39.22
N ASP A 105 -40.64 2.90 38.73
CA ASP A 105 -40.06 3.22 37.41
C ASP A 105 -39.02 4.38 37.32
N SER A 106 -38.29 4.70 38.39
CA SER A 106 -37.11 5.59 38.27
C SER A 106 -35.79 4.83 38.54
N PHE A 107 -35.09 4.47 37.46
CA PHE A 107 -33.71 3.96 37.51
C PHE A 107 -32.73 5.08 37.19
N ASN A 108 -31.84 5.40 38.13
CA ASN A 108 -30.71 6.28 37.88
C ASN A 108 -29.46 5.43 37.65
N ILE A 109 -28.88 5.51 36.46
CA ILE A 109 -27.61 4.88 36.12
C ILE A 109 -26.51 5.84 36.55
N VAL A 110 -25.76 5.49 37.60
CA VAL A 110 -24.63 6.30 38.06
C VAL A 110 -23.37 5.76 37.39
N LYS A 111 -22.77 6.55 36.51
CA LYS A 111 -21.48 6.25 35.88
C LYS A 111 -20.36 6.65 36.85
N SER A 112 -19.70 5.68 37.47
CA SER A 112 -18.54 5.92 38.32
C SER A 112 -17.26 5.40 37.63
N LEU A 113 -16.18 6.17 37.76
CA LEU A 113 -14.85 5.81 37.25
C LEU A 113 -14.28 4.73 38.18
N LYS A 114 -14.04 3.51 37.67
CA LYS A 114 -13.60 2.38 38.52
C LYS A 114 -12.09 2.37 38.69
N GLU A 115 -11.35 2.51 37.61
CA GLU A 115 -9.89 2.39 37.61
C GLU A 115 -9.31 3.06 36.35
N VAL A 116 -8.14 3.69 36.51
CA VAL A 116 -7.35 4.23 35.40
C VAL A 116 -6.19 3.27 35.16
N LEU A 117 -6.27 2.49 34.09
CA LEU A 117 -5.18 1.62 33.69
C LEU A 117 -4.10 2.46 32.99
N LYS A 118 -2.91 2.50 33.57
CA LYS A 118 -1.73 3.09 32.95
C LYS A 118 -1.05 2.01 32.12
N ARG A 119 -1.05 2.18 30.80
CA ARG A 119 -0.25 1.35 29.90
C ARG A 119 0.92 2.18 29.38
N ASP A 120 2.12 1.62 29.49
CA ASP A 120 3.28 2.17 28.82
C ASP A 120 3.20 1.73 27.35
N GLU A 121 3.01 2.69 26.45
CA GLU A 121 2.95 2.44 25.02
C GLU A 121 4.22 2.99 24.38
N THR A 122 5.02 2.11 23.79
CA THR A 122 6.17 2.50 22.98
C THR A 122 5.64 3.13 21.69
N TYR A 123 5.79 4.45 21.58
CA TYR A 123 5.47 5.21 20.38
C TYR A 123 6.74 5.49 19.58
N TYR A 124 6.61 5.81 18.29
CA TYR A 124 7.72 6.22 17.46
C TYR A 124 7.44 7.61 16.91
N ASP A 125 8.26 8.59 17.31
CA ASP A 125 8.28 9.90 16.67
C ASP A 125 8.91 9.76 15.28
N ILE A 126 8.24 10.30 14.27
CA ILE A 126 8.63 10.13 12.88
C ILE A 126 9.21 11.43 12.39
N ILE A 127 10.48 11.37 11.99
CA ILE A 127 11.19 12.49 11.37
C ILE A 127 11.37 12.13 9.91
N TRP A 128 10.69 12.86 9.02
CA TRP A 128 10.87 12.69 7.59
C TRP A 128 12.23 13.25 7.15
N ASP A 129 12.80 12.63 6.13
CA ASP A 129 13.99 13.16 5.50
C ASP A 129 13.73 14.57 4.93
N LYS A 130 14.64 15.51 5.25
CA LYS A 130 14.46 16.93 4.89
C LYS A 130 14.47 17.13 3.38
N ASP A 131 15.35 16.43 2.65
CA ASP A 131 15.43 16.55 1.21
C ASP A 131 14.16 16.00 0.56
N PHE A 132 13.63 14.89 1.08
CA PHE A 132 12.37 14.32 0.63
C PHE A 132 11.18 15.29 0.83
N ILE A 133 11.05 15.91 2.01
CA ILE A 133 10.02 16.92 2.27
C ILE A 133 10.19 18.15 1.38
N ASN A 134 11.41 18.61 1.17
CA ASN A 134 11.68 19.75 0.31
C ASN A 134 11.30 19.46 -1.16
N ILE A 135 11.54 18.25 -1.66
CA ILE A 135 11.09 17.86 -3.01
C ILE A 135 9.56 17.97 -3.14
N LEU A 136 8.81 17.50 -2.13
CA LEU A 136 7.35 17.60 -2.14
C LEU A 136 6.88 19.06 -2.09
N LYS A 137 7.52 19.89 -1.25
CA LYS A 137 7.21 21.31 -1.07
C LYS A 137 7.56 22.19 -2.27
N ASP A 138 8.74 22.00 -2.84
CA ASP A 138 9.31 22.94 -3.81
C ASP A 138 8.99 22.54 -5.25
N VAL A 139 8.78 21.24 -5.51
CA VAL A 139 8.55 20.72 -6.87
C VAL A 139 7.10 20.30 -7.07
N ILE A 140 6.57 19.48 -6.16
CA ILE A 140 5.27 18.82 -6.37
C ILE A 140 4.11 19.74 -6.01
N LYS A 141 4.21 20.51 -4.92
CA LYS A 141 3.17 21.45 -4.50
C LYS A 141 2.88 22.55 -5.53
N PRO A 142 3.87 23.26 -6.12
CA PRO A 142 3.59 24.24 -7.17
C PRO A 142 2.93 23.62 -8.41
N LEU A 143 3.33 22.39 -8.77
CA LEU A 143 2.69 21.65 -9.85
C LEU A 143 1.22 21.35 -9.52
N LYS A 144 0.95 20.88 -8.29
CA LYS A 144 -0.42 20.62 -7.81
C LYS A 144 -1.28 21.88 -7.86
N ASP A 145 -0.77 22.99 -7.37
CA ASP A 145 -1.51 24.26 -7.34
C ASP A 145 -1.78 24.79 -8.75
N ALA A 146 -0.85 24.61 -9.69
CA ALA A 146 -1.05 24.93 -11.10
C ALA A 146 -2.09 24.01 -11.76
N ALA A 147 -2.00 22.69 -11.54
CA ALA A 147 -2.93 21.70 -12.07
C ALA A 147 -4.35 21.87 -11.52
N ALA A 148 -4.49 22.24 -10.24
CA ALA A 148 -5.76 22.48 -9.59
C ALA A 148 -6.54 23.64 -10.23
N LYS A 149 -5.85 24.69 -10.71
CA LYS A 149 -6.49 25.80 -11.46
C LYS A 149 -7.16 25.33 -12.75
N ASP A 150 -6.62 24.29 -13.38
CA ASP A 150 -7.15 23.66 -14.58
C ASP A 150 -8.08 22.47 -14.28
N LYS A 151 -8.51 22.30 -13.02
CA LYS A 151 -9.38 21.22 -12.54
C LYS A 151 -8.79 19.81 -12.74
N VAL A 152 -7.46 19.69 -12.76
CA VAL A 152 -6.77 18.40 -12.82
C VAL A 152 -6.41 17.97 -11.40
N PRO A 153 -7.02 16.91 -10.85
CA PRO A 153 -6.71 16.45 -9.51
C PRO A 153 -5.33 15.79 -9.47
N MET A 154 -4.67 15.92 -8.32
CA MET A 154 -3.44 15.20 -8.00
C MET A 154 -3.68 14.29 -6.80
N THR A 155 -3.33 13.02 -6.95
CA THR A 155 -3.42 12.01 -5.91
C THR A 155 -2.03 11.49 -5.59
N VAL A 156 -1.71 11.35 -4.30
CA VAL A 156 -0.46 10.77 -3.84
C VAL A 156 -0.72 9.31 -3.52
N VAL A 157 0.10 8.41 -4.06
CA VAL A 157 -0.06 6.97 -3.82
C VAL A 157 1.21 6.47 -3.15
N VAL A 158 1.09 6.10 -1.87
CA VAL A 158 2.21 5.74 -1.01
C VAL A 158 2.19 4.25 -0.69
N SER A 159 3.35 3.66 -0.41
CA SER A 159 3.46 2.30 0.10
C SER A 159 4.44 2.25 1.26
N GLY A 160 4.27 1.26 2.14
CA GLY A 160 5.17 1.01 3.27
C GLY A 160 4.96 1.93 4.47
N ILE A 161 3.86 2.68 4.51
CA ILE A 161 3.45 3.51 5.64
C ILE A 161 1.97 3.30 5.96
N ASP A 162 1.59 3.57 7.22
CA ASP A 162 0.20 3.53 7.68
C ASP A 162 -0.51 4.88 7.47
N ALA A 163 -1.81 4.91 7.80
CA ALA A 163 -2.65 6.09 7.65
C ALA A 163 -2.14 7.30 8.47
N ALA A 164 -1.67 7.06 9.71
CA ALA A 164 -1.21 8.12 10.59
C ALA A 164 0.08 8.76 10.04
N LYS A 165 0.99 7.93 9.54
CA LYS A 165 2.21 8.39 8.84
C LYS A 165 1.87 9.18 7.58
N ALA A 166 0.94 8.71 6.77
CA ALA A 166 0.53 9.41 5.57
C ALA A 166 -0.07 10.79 5.89
N GLN A 167 -0.86 10.90 6.96
CA GLN A 167 -1.38 12.18 7.44
C GLN A 167 -0.26 13.11 7.94
N LEU A 168 0.69 12.60 8.72
CA LEU A 168 1.86 13.37 9.15
C LEU A 168 2.65 13.89 7.94
N LEU A 169 2.85 13.05 6.92
CA LEU A 169 3.50 13.44 5.68
C LEU A 169 2.73 14.56 4.95
N ALA A 170 1.40 14.46 4.89
CA ALA A 170 0.55 15.50 4.28
C ALA A 170 0.69 16.84 5.01
N ILE A 171 0.65 16.81 6.34
CA ILE A 171 0.80 18.00 7.20
C ILE A 171 2.18 18.61 7.01
N GLU A 172 3.23 17.80 7.08
CA GLU A 172 4.60 18.30 7.07
C GLU A 172 5.03 18.79 5.69
N SER A 173 4.62 18.11 4.62
CA SER A 173 4.83 18.56 3.24
C SER A 173 3.93 19.75 2.86
N GLY A 174 2.80 19.94 3.54
CA GLY A 174 1.79 20.91 3.17
C GLY A 174 1.15 20.62 1.81
N LEU A 175 1.26 19.37 1.33
CA LEU A 175 0.66 18.88 0.10
C LEU A 175 -0.74 18.37 0.42
N ASP A 176 -1.72 19.27 0.33
CA ASP A 176 -3.13 18.92 0.48
C ASP A 176 -3.61 18.17 -0.77
N ALA A 177 -3.57 16.85 -0.72
CA ALA A 177 -3.94 15.93 -1.78
C ALA A 177 -4.59 14.68 -1.18
N GLU A 178 -5.28 13.90 -2.01
CA GLU A 178 -5.77 12.58 -1.59
C GLU A 178 -4.59 11.60 -1.48
N TYR A 179 -4.45 10.94 -0.33
CA TYR A 179 -3.42 9.92 -0.09
C TYR A 179 -4.05 8.54 -0.15
N LEU A 180 -3.58 7.74 -1.10
CA LEU A 180 -3.97 6.34 -1.31
C LEU A 180 -2.79 5.41 -1.07
N THR A 181 -3.07 4.13 -0.94
CA THR A 181 -2.09 3.07 -0.74
C THR A 181 -2.24 1.95 -1.76
N THR A 182 -1.16 1.22 -2.00
CA THR A 182 -1.10 0.09 -2.93
C THR A 182 0.16 -0.73 -2.65
N ASP A 183 0.30 -1.89 -3.28
CA ASP A 183 1.51 -2.71 -3.20
C ASP A 183 2.79 -2.01 -3.73
N GLU A 184 3.91 -2.25 -3.04
CA GLU A 184 5.23 -1.67 -3.37
C GLU A 184 5.71 -2.11 -4.76
N LYS A 185 5.50 -3.38 -5.14
CA LYS A 185 5.94 -3.91 -6.44
C LYS A 185 5.15 -3.28 -7.56
N LEU A 186 3.87 -2.99 -7.35
CA LEU A 186 3.04 -2.28 -8.32
C LEU A 186 3.59 -0.87 -8.57
N LEU A 187 3.81 -0.08 -7.51
CA LEU A 187 4.38 1.27 -7.65
C LEU A 187 5.73 1.27 -8.34
N LYS A 188 6.61 0.33 -8.00
CA LYS A 188 7.92 0.17 -8.64
C LYS A 188 7.85 -0.23 -10.10
N THR A 189 6.77 -0.89 -10.52
CA THR A 189 6.52 -1.26 -11.91
C THR A 189 6.07 -0.05 -12.73
N ILE A 190 5.21 0.79 -12.14
CA ILE A 190 4.73 2.04 -12.76
C ILE A 190 5.88 3.06 -12.85
N MET A 191 6.55 3.29 -11.72
CA MET A 191 7.55 4.34 -11.54
C MET A 191 8.77 3.82 -10.78
N ARG A 192 9.95 3.98 -11.39
CA ARG A 192 11.24 3.68 -10.75
C ARG A 192 11.80 4.84 -9.95
N SER A 193 11.34 6.06 -10.20
CA SER A 193 11.74 7.26 -9.45
C SER A 193 10.95 7.39 -8.15
N ASN A 194 11.59 7.86 -7.09
CA ASN A 194 10.96 8.06 -5.79
C ASN A 194 11.40 9.41 -5.20
N PRO A 195 10.54 10.44 -5.19
CA PRO A 195 9.21 10.48 -5.79
C PRO A 195 9.24 10.58 -7.33
N GLY A 196 8.18 10.16 -7.99
CA GLY A 196 7.94 10.42 -9.42
C GLY A 196 6.57 11.03 -9.65
N ILE A 197 6.31 11.48 -10.88
CA ILE A 197 5.01 12.02 -11.29
C ILE A 197 4.52 11.25 -12.51
N VAL A 198 3.25 10.86 -12.52
CA VAL A 198 2.60 10.15 -13.62
C VAL A 198 1.36 10.91 -14.04
N LEU A 199 1.17 11.12 -15.35
CA LEU A 199 -0.05 11.64 -15.93
C LEU A 199 -0.90 10.49 -16.46
N TRP A 200 -2.13 10.41 -15.97
CA TRP A 200 -3.17 9.52 -16.44
C TRP A 200 -4.20 10.32 -17.24
N LYS A 201 -4.73 9.74 -18.32
CA LYS A 201 -5.83 10.29 -19.12
C LYS A 201 -6.57 9.12 -19.78
N ASN A 202 -7.89 9.07 -19.62
CA ASN A 202 -8.73 8.04 -20.24
C ASN A 202 -8.27 6.60 -19.93
N GLY A 203 -8.02 6.32 -18.65
CA GLY A 203 -7.60 4.99 -18.19
C GLY A 203 -6.19 4.55 -18.57
N ILE A 204 -5.42 5.42 -19.24
CA ILE A 204 -4.09 5.09 -19.77
C ILE A 204 -3.04 5.99 -19.15
N LEU A 205 -1.86 5.40 -18.88
CA LEU A 205 -0.67 6.13 -18.49
C LEU A 205 -0.10 6.86 -19.71
N VAL A 206 -0.25 8.19 -19.73
CA VAL A 206 0.18 9.03 -20.85
C VAL A 206 1.69 9.28 -20.79
N GLN A 207 2.17 9.71 -19.62
CA GLN A 207 3.58 10.04 -19.44
C GLN A 207 4.01 9.95 -17.98
N LYS A 208 5.31 9.75 -17.77
CA LYS A 208 5.95 9.69 -16.46
C LYS A 208 7.21 10.54 -16.40
N TRP A 209 7.40 11.24 -15.29
CA TRP A 209 8.57 12.09 -15.05
C TRP A 209 9.23 11.78 -13.71
N HIS A 210 10.55 11.89 -13.71
CA HIS A 210 11.33 11.98 -12.48
C HIS A 210 11.21 13.39 -11.92
N TYR A 211 11.16 13.57 -10.59
CA TYR A 211 11.00 14.89 -9.96
C TYR A 211 11.99 15.97 -10.47
N LYS A 212 13.27 15.61 -10.66
CA LYS A 212 14.32 16.49 -11.23
C LYS A 212 14.11 16.93 -12.69
N LYS A 213 13.34 16.19 -13.49
CA LYS A 213 13.12 16.44 -14.92
C LYS A 213 11.64 16.69 -15.20
N LEU A 214 10.95 17.28 -14.22
CA LEU A 214 9.54 17.60 -14.32
C LEU A 214 9.37 18.88 -15.15
N PRO A 215 8.67 18.83 -16.29
CA PRO A 215 8.32 20.03 -17.04
C PRO A 215 7.34 20.91 -16.26
N THR A 216 7.18 22.16 -16.69
CA THR A 216 6.18 23.06 -16.10
C THR A 216 4.77 22.58 -16.44
N TRP A 217 3.78 22.96 -15.63
CA TRP A 217 2.38 22.60 -15.90
C TRP A 217 1.91 23.04 -17.28
N GLU A 218 2.33 24.22 -17.74
CA GLU A 218 1.98 24.75 -19.05
C GLU A 218 2.52 23.88 -20.20
N GLN A 219 3.73 23.34 -20.05
CA GLN A 219 4.31 22.40 -21.02
C GLN A 219 3.51 21.10 -21.05
N ILE A 220 3.21 20.54 -19.87
CA ILE A 220 2.39 19.31 -19.76
C ILE A 220 1.03 19.51 -20.43
N LYS A 221 0.39 20.66 -20.17
CA LYS A 221 -0.91 21.00 -20.76
C LYS A 221 -0.82 21.08 -22.28
N ASN A 222 0.20 21.75 -22.80
CA ASN A 222 0.39 21.93 -24.23
C ASN A 222 0.68 20.64 -24.98
N ASP A 223 1.43 19.72 -24.38
CA ASP A 223 1.89 18.50 -25.04
C ASP A 223 0.88 17.35 -24.93
N PHE A 224 0.11 17.28 -23.83
CA PHE A 224 -0.70 16.10 -23.51
C PHE A 224 -2.19 16.38 -23.26
N LEU A 225 -2.57 17.62 -22.94
CA LEU A 225 -3.94 17.98 -22.53
C LEU A 225 -4.71 18.84 -23.53
N LYS A 226 -4.10 19.16 -24.69
CA LYS A 226 -4.83 19.74 -25.81
C LYS A 226 -5.79 18.74 -26.46
#